data_AF-A0A2W6BKA3-F1
#
_entry.id   AF-A0A2W6BKA3-F1
#
_cell.length_a   1.000
_cell.length_b   1.000
_cell.length_c   1.000
_cell.angle_alpha   90.00
_cell.angle_beta   90.00
_cell.angle_gamma   90.00
#
_symmetry.space_group_name_H-M   'P 1'
#
loop_
_entity.id
_entity.type
_entity.pdbx_description
1 polymer ?
#
loop_
_entity_poly.entity_id
_entity_poly.type
_entity_poly.pdbx_seq_one_letter_code
_entity_poly.pdbx_strand_id
1 'polypeptide(L)'
;MTPAATSDYVREFVEELLRTGIMLSDLLGDLIESLPDDAYPGECNAEVVLEMLIGSVRPVVDAAGKESVRSAVALIAATSDRTLTDLRRAVELASRGDCGAGGKRHGGRRHGGRRHGGQRG
;
A
#
# COMPACT_ATOMS: atom_id res chain seq x y z
N MET A 1 -1.08 -17.36 33.20
CA MET A 1 -2.06 -16.42 32.62
C MET A 1 -1.34 -15.63 31.55
N THR A 2 -1.35 -16.13 30.32
CA THR A 2 -0.68 -15.51 29.17
C THR A 2 -1.47 -14.26 28.77
N PRO A 3 -0.84 -13.09 28.56
CA PRO A 3 -1.57 -11.89 28.15
C PRO A 3 -2.22 -12.17 26.79
N ALA A 4 -3.53 -11.89 26.68
CA ALA A 4 -4.24 -11.94 25.43
C ALA A 4 -3.51 -11.07 24.41
N ALA A 5 -3.13 -11.64 23.27
CA ALA A 5 -2.59 -10.88 22.16
C ALA A 5 -3.62 -9.81 21.81
N THR A 6 -3.29 -8.54 22.06
CA THR A 6 -4.00 -7.41 21.49
C THR A 6 -3.97 -7.59 19.97
N SER A 7 -5.11 -7.95 19.40
CA SER A 7 -5.32 -8.03 17.95
C SER A 7 -4.81 -6.73 17.33
N ASP A 8 -3.89 -6.86 16.36
CA ASP A 8 -3.37 -5.73 15.60
C ASP A 8 -4.43 -5.37 14.55
N TYR A 9 -5.45 -4.63 14.99
CA TYR A 9 -6.59 -4.23 14.16
C TYR A 9 -6.17 -3.46 12.90
N VAL A 10 -4.99 -2.82 12.90
CA VAL A 10 -4.44 -2.14 11.72
C VAL A 10 -4.00 -3.17 10.68
N ARG A 11 -3.26 -4.20 11.11
CA ARG A 11 -2.90 -5.32 10.25
C ARG A 11 -4.14 -6.02 9.70
N GLU A 12 -5.10 -6.37 10.56
CA GLU A 12 -6.33 -7.04 10.14
C GLU A 12 -7.09 -6.21 9.11
N PHE A 13 -7.24 -4.90 9.35
CA PHE A 13 -7.85 -3.98 8.40
C PHE A 13 -7.12 -3.97 7.05
N VAL A 14 -5.79 -3.86 7.04
CA VAL A 14 -4.99 -3.84 5.80
C VAL A 14 -5.08 -5.16 5.05
N GLU A 15 -5.01 -6.29 5.76
CA GLU A 15 -5.09 -7.62 5.16
C GLU A 15 -6.47 -7.86 4.53
N GLU A 16 -7.57 -7.51 5.21
CA GLU A 16 -8.92 -7.63 4.64
C GLU A 16 -9.17 -6.65 3.50
N LEU A 17 -8.67 -5.41 3.61
CA LEU A 17 -8.80 -4.41 2.55
C LEU A 17 -8.13 -4.89 1.26
N LEU A 18 -6.91 -5.42 1.36
CA LEU A 18 -6.18 -5.95 0.20
C LEU A 18 -6.81 -7.22 -0.34
N ARG A 19 -7.15 -8.18 0.53
CA ARG A 19 -7.75 -9.45 0.13
C ARG A 19 -9.08 -9.21 -0.60
N THR A 20 -9.94 -8.38 -0.04
CA THR A 20 -11.25 -8.08 -0.61
C THR A 20 -11.12 -7.23 -1.88
N GLY A 21 -10.25 -6.22 -1.86
CA GLY A 21 -10.04 -5.34 -3.01
C GLY A 21 -9.50 -6.07 -4.24
N ILE A 22 -8.52 -6.96 -4.07
CA ILE A 22 -7.96 -7.78 -5.15
C ILE A 22 -9.02 -8.74 -5.67
N MET A 23 -9.67 -9.51 -4.77
CA MET A 23 -10.69 -10.48 -5.16
C MET A 23 -11.84 -9.84 -5.95
N LEU A 24 -12.35 -8.67 -5.52
CA LEU A 24 -13.42 -7.97 -6.23
C LEU A 24 -12.94 -7.40 -7.58
N SER A 25 -11.70 -6.92 -7.66
CA SER A 25 -11.14 -6.39 -8.91
C SER A 25 -10.99 -7.49 -9.96
N ASP A 26 -10.44 -8.64 -9.56
CA ASP A 26 -10.28 -9.81 -10.43
C ASP A 26 -11.65 -10.33 -10.88
N LEU A 27 -12.60 -10.48 -9.95
CA LEU A 27 -13.96 -10.92 -10.28
C LEU A 27 -14.66 -9.98 -11.27
N LEU A 28 -14.60 -8.66 -11.05
CA LEU A 28 -15.23 -7.69 -11.94
C LEU A 28 -14.57 -7.70 -13.32
N GLY A 29 -13.23 -7.78 -13.37
CA GLY A 29 -12.49 -7.90 -14.63
C GLY A 29 -12.89 -9.13 -15.42
N ASP A 30 -12.84 -10.30 -14.79
CA ASP A 30 -13.20 -11.58 -15.41
C ASP A 30 -14.63 -11.60 -15.93
N LEU A 31 -15.58 -11.05 -15.16
CA LEU A 31 -16.99 -10.97 -15.57
C LEU A 31 -17.18 -10.05 -16.77
N ILE A 32 -16.54 -8.87 -16.78
CA ILE A 32 -16.65 -7.92 -17.88
C ILE A 32 -16.04 -8.52 -19.16
N GLU A 33 -14.88 -9.16 -19.06
CA GLU A 33 -14.20 -9.77 -20.21
C GLU A 33 -14.91 -11.02 -20.74
N SER A 34 -15.64 -11.74 -19.87
CA SER A 34 -16.37 -12.96 -20.26
C SER A 34 -17.73 -12.69 -20.89
N LEU A 35 -18.28 -11.48 -20.75
CA LEU A 35 -19.59 -11.13 -21.30
C LEU A 35 -19.50 -10.89 -22.81
N PRO A 36 -20.44 -11.42 -23.60
CA PRO A 36 -20.62 -10.99 -24.99
C PRO A 36 -20.83 -9.48 -25.12
N ASP A 37 -20.37 -8.90 -26.22
CA ASP A 37 -20.53 -7.46 -26.52
C ASP A 37 -22.01 -7.00 -26.51
N ASP A 38 -22.95 -7.92 -26.72
CA ASP A 38 -24.39 -7.69 -26.76
C ASP A 38 -25.15 -8.33 -25.58
N ALA A 39 -24.45 -8.72 -24.51
CA ALA A 39 -25.06 -9.35 -23.34
C ALA A 39 -26.18 -8.48 -22.73
N TYR A 40 -26.00 -7.16 -22.77
CA TYR A 40 -26.98 -6.17 -22.35
C TYR A 40 -27.21 -5.13 -23.47
N PRO A 41 -28.17 -5.37 -24.37
CA PRO A 41 -28.37 -4.51 -25.54
C PRO A 41 -28.67 -3.05 -25.19
N GLY A 42 -27.80 -2.13 -25.64
CA GLY A 42 -27.95 -0.70 -25.40
C GLY A 42 -27.40 -0.21 -24.06
N GLU A 43 -26.79 -1.09 -23.27
CA GLU A 43 -26.18 -0.77 -21.97
C GLU A 43 -24.68 -1.04 -21.99
N CYS A 44 -23.95 -0.46 -21.03
CA CYS A 44 -22.55 -0.75 -20.81
C CYS A 44 -22.43 -1.97 -19.88
N ASN A 45 -21.86 -3.08 -20.37
CA ASN A 45 -21.68 -4.31 -19.59
C ASN A 45 -21.00 -4.05 -18.23
N ALA A 46 -20.01 -3.16 -18.17
CA ALA A 46 -19.31 -2.82 -16.93
C ALA A 46 -20.21 -2.12 -15.91
N GLU A 47 -21.10 -1.22 -16.35
CA GLU A 47 -22.06 -0.55 -15.48
C GLU A 47 -23.11 -1.53 -14.95
N VAL A 48 -23.58 -2.45 -15.79
CA VAL A 48 -24.55 -3.47 -15.39
C VAL A 48 -23.95 -4.40 -14.32
N VAL A 49 -22.73 -4.90 -14.53
CA VAL A 49 -22.04 -5.75 -13.55
C VAL A 49 -21.81 -5.00 -12.23
N LEU A 50 -21.46 -3.72 -12.28
CA LEU A 50 -21.32 -2.89 -11.09
C LEU A 50 -22.64 -2.75 -10.32
N GLU A 51 -23.75 -2.47 -11.01
CA GLU A 51 -25.08 -2.37 -10.39
C GLU A 51 -25.54 -3.70 -9.79
N MET A 52 -25.22 -4.83 -10.44
CA MET A 52 -25.48 -6.17 -9.87
C MET A 52 -24.70 -6.40 -8.57
N LEU A 53 -23.43 -6.00 -8.51
CA LEU A 53 -22.63 -6.09 -7.29
C LEU A 53 -23.20 -5.19 -6.19
N ILE A 54 -23.59 -3.95 -6.52
CA ILE A 54 -24.27 -3.03 -5.58
C ILE A 54 -25.54 -3.68 -5.03
N GLY A 55 -26.37 -4.27 -5.90
CA GLY A 55 -27.57 -4.98 -5.50
C GLY A 55 -27.28 -6.17 -4.58
N SER A 56 -26.21 -6.92 -4.86
CA SER A 56 -25.81 -8.11 -4.08
C SER A 56 -25.38 -7.77 -2.65
N VAL A 57 -24.66 -6.66 -2.46
CA VAL A 57 -24.15 -6.26 -1.13
C VAL A 57 -25.13 -5.38 -0.35
N ARG A 58 -26.14 -4.81 -1.01
CA ARG A 58 -27.09 -3.85 -0.40
C ARG A 58 -27.70 -4.34 0.93
N PRO A 59 -28.18 -5.59 1.07
CA PRO A 59 -28.75 -6.05 2.35
C PRO A 59 -27.76 -6.00 3.51
N VAL A 60 -26.49 -6.32 3.27
CA VAL A 60 -25.44 -6.30 4.29
C VAL A 60 -25.03 -4.87 4.63
N VAL A 61 -24.91 -4.01 3.61
CA VAL A 61 -24.59 -2.58 3.76
C VAL A 61 -25.71 -1.85 4.52
N ASP A 62 -26.97 -2.14 4.20
CA ASP A 62 -28.14 -1.56 4.88
C ASP A 62 -28.20 -2.02 6.34
N ALA A 63 -27.93 -3.30 6.61
CA ALA A 63 -27.88 -3.84 7.97
C ALA A 63 -26.77 -3.22 8.83
N ALA A 64 -25.62 -2.87 8.24
CA ALA A 64 -24.52 -2.19 8.94
C ALA A 64 -24.87 -0.72 9.30
N GLY A 65 -25.79 -0.11 8.54
CA GLY A 65 -26.27 1.24 8.77
C GLY A 65 -25.41 2.35 8.13
N LYS A 66 -26.09 3.42 7.74
CA LYS A 66 -25.51 4.52 6.95
C LYS A 66 -24.25 5.15 7.55
N GLU A 67 -24.20 5.36 8.86
CA GLU A 67 -23.07 6.05 9.50
C GLU A 67 -21.83 5.16 9.60
N SER A 68 -22.02 3.86 9.89
CA SER A 68 -20.94 2.87 9.89
C SER A 68 -20.32 2.76 8.50
N VAL A 69 -21.16 2.67 7.45
CA VAL A 69 -20.72 2.60 6.07
C VAL A 69 -19.99 3.87 5.66
N ARG A 70 -20.52 5.06 6.01
CA ARG A 70 -19.82 6.34 5.74
C ARG A 70 -18.46 6.39 6.42
N SER A 71 -18.39 5.96 7.68
CA SER A 71 -17.13 5.92 8.44
C SER A 71 -16.11 4.97 7.81
N ALA A 72 -16.56 3.79 7.36
CA ALA A 72 -15.71 2.85 6.65
C ALA A 72 -15.20 3.41 5.32
N VAL A 73 -16.07 4.03 4.51
CA VAL A 73 -15.69 4.70 3.26
C VAL A 73 -14.66 5.81 3.49
N ALA A 74 -14.87 6.65 4.51
CA ALA A 74 -13.94 7.71 4.86
C ALA A 74 -12.58 7.16 5.32
N LEU A 75 -12.58 6.08 6.09
CA LEU A 75 -11.36 5.39 6.51
C LEU A 75 -10.59 4.83 5.30
N ILE A 76 -11.27 4.11 4.41
CA ILE A 76 -10.66 3.57 3.19
C ILE A 76 -10.05 4.68 2.32
N ALA A 77 -10.77 5.79 2.13
CA ALA A 77 -10.28 6.94 1.36
C ALA A 77 -9.01 7.54 1.99
N ALA A 78 -9.03 7.81 3.30
CA ALA A 78 -7.88 8.35 4.02
C ALA A 78 -6.67 7.39 3.99
N THR A 79 -6.91 6.09 4.12
CA THR A 79 -5.85 5.07 4.00
C THR A 79 -5.25 5.04 2.59
N SER A 80 -6.08 5.13 1.55
CA SER A 80 -5.63 5.16 0.16
C SER A 80 -4.74 6.38 -0.11
N ASP A 81 -5.21 7.58 0.24
CA ASP A 81 -4.48 8.84 0.06
C ASP A 81 -3.13 8.83 0.79
N ARG A 82 -3.13 8.34 2.03
CA ARG A 82 -1.93 8.22 2.84
C ARG A 82 -0.93 7.23 2.22
N THR A 83 -1.41 6.05 1.82
CA THR A 83 -0.58 5.00 1.21
C THR A 83 0.06 5.50 -0.08
N LEU A 84 -0.70 6.12 -0.98
CA LEU A 84 -0.17 6.67 -2.22
C LEU A 84 0.88 7.74 -1.98
N THR A 85 0.65 8.62 -1.01
CA THR A 85 1.61 9.67 -0.64
C THR A 85 2.91 9.06 -0.11
N ASP A 86 2.82 8.11 0.82
CA ASP A 86 3.98 7.50 1.44
C ASP A 86 4.79 6.64 0.46
N LEU A 87 4.13 5.87 -0.41
CA LEU A 87 4.81 5.05 -1.42
C LEU A 87 5.49 5.90 -2.51
N ARG A 88 4.85 6.98 -2.97
CA ARG A 88 5.49 7.92 -3.92
C ARG A 88 6.74 8.53 -3.30
N ARG A 89 6.66 8.95 -2.03
CA ARG A 89 7.80 9.48 -1.29
C ARG A 89 8.91 8.43 -1.13
N ALA A 90 8.56 7.17 -0.86
CA ALA A 90 9.53 6.09 -0.75
C ALA A 90 10.28 5.86 -2.08
N VAL A 91 9.57 5.89 -3.21
CA VAL A 91 10.17 5.80 -4.55
C VAL A 91 11.12 6.97 -4.80
N GLU A 92 10.71 8.21 -4.51
CA GLU A 92 11.57 9.39 -4.66
C GLU A 92 12.86 9.30 -3.84
N LEU A 93 12.78 8.80 -2.60
CA LEU A 93 13.94 8.60 -1.73
C LEU A 93 14.87 7.51 -2.27
N ALA A 94 14.32 6.39 -2.75
CA ALA A 94 15.11 5.32 -3.36
C ALA A 94 15.87 5.82 -4.61
N SER A 95 15.20 6.57 -5.49
CA SER A 95 15.84 7.14 -6.68
C SER A 95 16.95 8.16 -6.38
N ARG A 96 16.91 8.82 -5.22
CA ARG A 96 17.97 9.74 -4.76
C ARG A 96 19.13 9.02 -4.08
N GLY A 97 18.89 7.84 -3.49
CA GLY A 97 19.88 7.02 -2.78
C GLY A 97 20.90 6.34 -3.70
N ASP A 98 20.54 6.07 -4.97
CA ASP A 98 21.41 5.42 -5.96
C ASP A 98 22.55 6.32 -6.49
N CYS A 99 22.59 7.61 -6.12
CA CYS A 99 23.68 8.52 -6.47
C CYS A 99 24.80 8.62 -5.41
N GLY A 100 24.69 7.92 -4.26
CA GLY A 100 25.60 8.06 -3.12
C GLY A 100 26.77 7.08 -3.01
N ALA A 101 26.83 6.05 -3.86
CA ALA A 101 27.85 4.98 -3.77
C ALA A 101 29.04 5.16 -4.74
N GLY A 102 29.44 6.41 -5.02
CA GLY A 102 30.69 6.74 -5.70
C GLY A 102 31.81 7.02 -4.69
N GLY A 103 32.19 6.03 -3.89
CA GLY A 103 33.22 6.17 -2.86
C GLY A 103 34.54 6.66 -3.44
N LYS A 104 34.91 7.91 -3.14
CA LYS A 104 36.27 8.45 -3.30
C LYS A 104 37.26 7.57 -2.52
N ARG A 105 37.83 6.56 -3.18
CA ARG A 105 39.12 5.98 -2.81
C ARG A 105 40.21 6.82 -3.47
N HIS A 106 40.64 7.89 -2.80
CA HIS A 106 41.90 8.54 -3.14
C HIS A 106 42.83 8.49 -1.93
N GLY A 107 43.89 7.70 -2.08
CA GLY A 107 44.78 7.29 -1.02
C GLY A 107 45.62 8.43 -0.47
N GLY A 108 45.48 8.68 0.84
CA GLY A 108 46.46 9.44 1.60
C GLY A 108 47.51 8.51 2.20
N ARG A 109 48.54 8.12 1.42
CA ARG A 109 49.79 7.60 2.00
C ARG A 109 50.49 8.74 2.72
N ARG A 110 50.28 8.87 4.03
CA ARG A 110 51.13 9.71 4.89
C ARG A 110 52.36 8.90 5.31
N HIS A 111 53.47 9.21 4.64
CA HIS A 111 54.81 8.75 4.99
C HIS A 111 55.27 9.40 6.31
N GLY A 112 55.87 8.60 7.19
CA GLY A 112 57.05 8.99 7.95
C GLY A 112 56.83 9.75 9.25
N GLY A 113 56.63 9.00 10.34
CA GLY A 113 56.76 9.51 11.70
C GLY A 113 58.17 9.99 12.03
N ARG A 114 58.26 11.16 12.66
CA ARG A 114 59.40 11.61 13.45
C ARG A 114 58.87 12.05 14.80
N ARG A 115 59.15 11.28 15.85
CA ARG A 115 59.39 11.81 17.21
C ARG A 115 60.44 10.94 17.88
N HIS A 116 61.68 11.44 17.81
CA HIS A 116 62.78 10.99 18.65
C HIS A 116 62.52 11.44 20.10
N GLY A 117 62.94 10.58 21.02
CA GLY A 117 62.70 10.71 22.45
C GLY A 117 63.34 11.92 23.11
N GLY A 118 62.71 12.35 24.19
CA GLY A 118 63.26 13.23 25.20
C GLY A 118 62.93 12.63 26.56
N GLN A 119 63.93 12.00 27.16
CA GLN A 119 63.94 11.44 28.51
C GLN A 119 64.88 12.32 29.36
N ARG A 120 64.65 12.33 30.68
CA ARG A 120 65.38 13.03 31.77
C ARG A 120 64.71 14.36 32.12
N GLY A 121 64.42 14.65 33.38
CA GLY A 121 64.68 13.99 34.66
C GLY A 121 64.19 14.94 35.75
#